data_AF-A0A8H8RVE2-F1
#
_entry.id   AF-A0A8H8RVE2-F1
#
_cell.length_a   1.000
_cell.length_b   1.000
_cell.length_c   1.000
_cell.angle_alpha   90.00
_cell.angle_beta   90.00
_cell.angle_gamma   90.00
#
_symmetry.space_group_name_H-M   'P 1'
#
loop_
_entity.id
_entity.type
_entity.pdbx_description
1 polymer ?
#
loop_
_entity_poly.entity_id
_entity_poly.type
_entity_poly.pdbx_seq_one_letter_code
_entity_poly.pdbx_strand_id
1 'polypeptide(L)'
;MADSCRKSNVKLLTYGSLCGGFLADKWLRKPAPHLFDKDMTPSHRKYIEMITVWGGWALFQDLLIVLQTIGKKYGVTISNTAIRWVLDHDYVGAVIVGARMGISEHTEENLKVFSFKLDQEDKALIDGVLGRSNAREVFEAMGDCGAEYRE
;
A
#
# COMPACT_ATOMS: atom_id res chain seq x y z
N MET A 1 -12.11 7.44 11.51
CA MET A 1 -12.29 8.28 10.29
C MET A 1 -13.43 7.81 9.39
N ALA A 2 -13.50 6.54 8.99
CA ALA A 2 -14.55 6.00 8.11
C ALA A 2 -15.98 6.44 8.47
N ASP A 3 -16.38 6.29 9.74
CA ASP A 3 -17.74 6.65 10.18
C ASP A 3 -18.02 8.15 10.12
N SER A 4 -17.01 9.00 10.34
CA SER A 4 -17.15 10.45 10.19
C SER A 4 -17.38 10.83 8.73
N CYS A 5 -16.63 10.21 7.81
CA CYS A 5 -16.80 10.42 6.37
C CYS A 5 -18.21 10.03 5.91
N ARG A 6 -18.72 8.89 6.37
CA ARG A 6 -20.10 8.44 6.08
C ARG A 6 -21.15 9.40 6.60
N LYS A 7 -21.04 9.82 7.87
CA LYS A 7 -22.00 10.74 8.51
C LYS A 7 -22.06 12.10 7.83
N SER A 8 -20.91 12.63 7.42
CA SER A 8 -20.80 13.97 6.85
C SER A 8 -20.90 14.00 5.32
N ASN A 9 -21.15 12.85 4.67
CA ASN A 9 -21.17 12.69 3.21
C ASN A 9 -19.91 13.26 2.52
N VAL A 10 -18.75 13.02 3.12
CA VAL A 10 -17.44 13.39 2.56
C VAL A 10 -16.63 12.14 2.25
N LYS A 11 -15.68 12.24 1.32
CA LYS A 11 -14.82 11.13 0.92
C LYS A 11 -13.35 11.45 1.19
N LEU A 12 -12.56 10.42 1.51
CA LEU A 12 -11.13 10.55 1.69
C LEU A 12 -10.42 10.63 0.34
N LEU A 13 -9.47 11.55 0.26
CA LEU A 13 -8.41 11.56 -0.75
C LEU A 13 -7.16 10.99 -0.08
N THR A 14 -6.80 9.75 -0.40
CA THR A 14 -5.70 9.06 0.28
C THR A 14 -4.38 9.25 -0.44
N TYR A 15 -3.31 9.51 0.32
CA TYR A 15 -1.93 9.52 -0.17
C TYR A 15 -1.13 8.41 0.50
N GLY A 16 0.04 8.08 -0.05
CA GLY A 16 0.91 7.07 0.54
C GLY A 16 0.43 5.63 0.35
N SER A 17 -0.62 5.41 -0.44
CA SER A 17 -1.27 4.11 -0.67
C SER A 17 -0.37 3.02 -1.25
N LEU A 18 0.82 3.37 -1.75
CA LEU A 18 1.83 2.43 -2.25
C LEU A 18 3.06 2.31 -1.34
N CYS A 19 3.03 2.87 -0.14
CA CYS A 19 4.13 2.84 0.83
C CYS A 19 5.46 3.29 0.21
N GLY A 20 5.48 4.44 -0.47
CA GLY A 20 6.69 4.94 -1.14
C GLY A 20 7.14 4.12 -2.35
N GLY A 21 6.28 3.22 -2.84
CA GLY A 21 6.54 2.31 -3.95
C GLY A 21 6.97 0.90 -3.53
N PHE A 22 6.82 0.54 -2.24
CA PHE A 22 7.08 -0.82 -1.75
C PHE A 22 6.01 -1.84 -2.16
N LEU A 23 4.76 -1.41 -2.35
CA LEU A 23 3.69 -2.24 -2.89
C LEU A 23 3.79 -2.33 -4.42
N ALA A 24 4.87 -2.94 -4.93
CA ALA A 24 5.15 -3.06 -6.36
C ALA A 24 5.95 -4.34 -6.67
N ASP A 25 5.79 -4.87 -7.90
CA ASP A 25 6.43 -6.12 -8.36
C ASP A 25 7.96 -6.15 -8.17
N LYS A 26 8.64 -5.00 -8.27
CA LYS A 26 10.10 -4.90 -8.11
C LYS A 26 10.62 -5.34 -6.73
N TRP A 27 9.77 -5.30 -5.70
CA TRP A 27 10.13 -5.65 -4.32
C TRP A 27 9.78 -7.08 -3.93
N LEU A 28 9.04 -7.79 -4.79
CA LEU A 28 8.65 -9.18 -4.53
C LEU A 28 9.88 -10.09 -4.50
N ARG A 29 9.96 -10.95 -3.48
CA ARG A 29 11.04 -11.90 -3.21
C ARG A 29 12.42 -11.25 -3.13
N LYS A 30 12.47 -9.98 -2.70
CA LYS A 30 13.72 -9.28 -2.41
C LYS A 30 14.03 -9.35 -0.91
N PRO A 31 15.33 -9.38 -0.53
CA PRO A 31 15.71 -9.12 0.85
C PRO A 31 15.26 -7.71 1.27
N ALA A 32 15.15 -7.48 2.58
CA ALA A 32 14.84 -6.15 3.09
C ALA A 32 15.93 -5.17 2.63
N PRO A 33 15.59 -4.02 2.05
CA PRO A 33 16.58 -3.02 1.67
C PRO A 33 17.24 -2.43 2.92
N HIS A 34 18.50 -2.00 2.80
CA HIS A 34 19.13 -1.23 3.84
C HIS A 34 18.76 0.26 3.70
N LEU A 35 18.55 0.94 4.83
CA LEU A 35 18.16 2.36 4.89
C LEU A 35 19.08 3.30 4.08
N PHE A 36 20.37 2.92 3.98
CA PHE A 36 21.42 3.69 3.34
C PHE A 36 21.79 3.19 1.94
N ASP A 37 21.00 2.29 1.35
CA ASP A 37 21.20 1.88 -0.04
C ASP A 37 21.10 3.11 -0.97
N LYS A 38 21.99 3.17 -1.96
CA LYS A 38 22.14 4.30 -2.89
C LYS A 38 20.86 4.67 -3.64
N ASP A 39 19.99 3.68 -3.88
CA ASP A 39 18.76 3.84 -4.67
C ASP A 39 17.54 4.15 -3.77
N MET A 40 17.75 4.34 -2.46
CA MET A 40 16.69 4.69 -1.52
C MET A 40 16.29 6.15 -1.61
N THR A 41 15.00 6.37 -1.87
CA THR A 41 14.39 7.70 -1.77
C THR A 41 14.01 8.01 -0.33
N PRO A 42 13.83 9.30 0.04
CA PRO A 42 13.33 9.66 1.37
C PRO A 42 12.03 8.95 1.75
N SER A 43 11.11 8.77 0.80
CA SER A 43 9.87 8.02 1.02
C SER A 43 10.12 6.56 1.36
N HIS A 44 11.07 5.88 0.71
CA HIS A 44 11.38 4.50 1.07
C HIS A 44 11.91 4.41 2.51
N ARG A 45 12.76 5.34 2.96
CA ARG A 45 13.27 5.36 4.35
C ARG A 45 12.14 5.53 5.38
N LYS A 46 11.16 6.39 5.09
CA LYS A 46 9.96 6.55 5.91
C LYS A 46 9.13 5.26 5.99
N TYR A 47 8.80 4.68 4.83
CA TYR A 47 7.86 3.56 4.80
C TYR A 47 8.47 2.23 5.23
N ILE A 48 9.80 2.05 5.16
CA ILE A 48 10.43 0.81 5.65
C ILE A 48 10.34 0.70 7.18
N GLU A 49 10.41 1.82 7.90
CA GLU A 49 10.15 1.86 9.34
C GLU A 49 8.70 1.47 9.64
N MET A 50 7.74 2.06 8.91
CA MET A 50 6.32 1.72 9.02
C MET A 50 6.05 0.24 8.74
N ILE A 51 6.65 -0.33 7.70
CA ILE A 51 6.55 -1.76 7.37
C ILE A 51 7.12 -2.62 8.50
N THR A 52 8.23 -2.19 9.10
CA THR A 52 8.87 -2.90 10.21
C THR A 52 7.95 -2.97 11.42
N VAL A 53 7.32 -1.85 11.80
CA VAL A 53 6.35 -1.80 12.91
C VAL A 53 5.06 -2.56 12.58
N TRP A 54 4.58 -2.45 11.34
CA TRP A 54 3.33 -3.08 10.89
C TRP A 54 3.38 -4.62 10.96
N GLY A 55 4.53 -5.24 10.69
CA GLY A 55 4.65 -6.69 10.74
C GLY A 55 5.98 -7.25 10.24
N GLY A 56 6.93 -6.37 9.91
CA GLY A 56 8.24 -6.75 9.42
C GLY A 56 8.23 -7.10 7.93
N TRP A 57 9.45 -7.18 7.37
CA TRP A 57 9.64 -7.45 5.95
C TRP A 57 9.14 -8.83 5.52
N ALA A 58 9.26 -9.84 6.37
CA ALA A 58 8.81 -11.20 6.06
C ALA A 58 7.28 -11.24 5.82
N LEU A 59 6.49 -10.64 6.71
CA LEU A 59 5.03 -10.55 6.53
C LEU A 59 4.68 -9.65 5.35
N PHE A 60 5.47 -8.60 5.10
CA PHE A 60 5.29 -7.76 3.93
C PHE A 60 5.51 -8.54 2.63
N GLN A 61 6.46 -9.48 2.59
CA GLN A 61 6.64 -10.38 1.44
C GLN A 61 5.43 -11.32 1.26
N ASP A 62 4.85 -11.86 2.34
CA ASP A 62 3.61 -12.63 2.26
C ASP A 62 2.48 -11.80 1.62
N LEU A 63 2.35 -10.53 2.02
CA LEU A 63 1.38 -9.60 1.41
C LEU A 63 1.66 -9.41 -0.08
N LEU A 64 2.91 -9.16 -0.48
CA LEU A 64 3.26 -9.01 -1.90
C LEU A 64 2.96 -10.27 -2.72
N ILE A 65 3.15 -11.46 -2.16
CA ILE A 65 2.81 -12.74 -2.81
C ILE A 65 1.30 -12.85 -3.02
N VAL A 66 0.50 -12.51 -2.01
CA VAL A 66 -0.98 -12.49 -2.11
C VAL A 66 -1.42 -11.49 -3.17
N LEU A 67 -0.92 -10.26 -3.11
CA LEU A 67 -1.26 -9.21 -4.09
C LEU A 67 -0.85 -9.58 -5.51
N GLN A 68 0.30 -10.25 -5.69
CA GLN A 68 0.69 -10.77 -7.00
C GLN A 68 -0.26 -11.88 -7.47
N THR A 69 -0.68 -12.78 -6.58
CA THR A 69 -1.56 -13.90 -6.93
C THR A 69 -2.90 -13.39 -7.45
N ILE A 70 -3.47 -12.40 -6.76
CA ILE A 70 -4.68 -11.69 -7.19
C ILE A 70 -4.40 -10.88 -8.47
N GLY A 71 -3.28 -10.17 -8.55
CA GLY A 71 -2.89 -9.41 -9.75
C GLY A 71 -2.81 -10.29 -11.00
N LYS A 72 -2.25 -11.50 -10.89
CA LYS A 72 -2.19 -12.49 -11.97
C LYS A 72 -3.57 -12.95 -12.43
N LYS A 73 -4.51 -13.16 -11.50
CA LYS A 73 -5.92 -13.51 -11.82
C LYS A 73 -6.59 -12.45 -12.71
N TYR A 74 -6.28 -11.18 -12.49
CA TYR A 74 -6.89 -10.06 -13.23
C TYR A 74 -5.99 -9.46 -14.33
N GLY A 75 -4.77 -9.94 -14.51
CA GLY A 75 -3.82 -9.40 -15.48
C GLY A 75 -3.28 -8.00 -15.13
N VAL A 76 -3.13 -7.69 -13.84
CA VAL A 76 -2.68 -6.39 -13.32
C VAL A 76 -1.51 -6.53 -12.35
N THR A 77 -0.84 -5.42 -12.03
CA THR A 77 0.33 -5.40 -11.14
C THR A 77 -0.04 -5.49 -9.65
N ILE A 78 0.96 -5.75 -8.80
CA ILE A 78 0.82 -5.66 -7.33
C ILE A 78 0.28 -4.28 -6.93
N SER A 79 0.84 -3.21 -7.53
CA SER A 79 0.44 -1.83 -7.27
C SER A 79 -1.05 -1.61 -7.58
N ASN A 80 -1.54 -2.16 -8.69
CA ASN A 80 -2.95 -2.06 -9.05
C ASN A 80 -3.86 -2.78 -8.04
N THR A 81 -3.49 -3.99 -7.62
CA THR A 81 -4.24 -4.75 -6.62
C THR A 81 -4.33 -3.98 -5.30
N ALA A 82 -3.21 -3.41 -4.84
CA ALA A 82 -3.17 -2.60 -3.63
C ALA A 82 -4.06 -1.35 -3.73
N ILE A 83 -3.96 -0.60 -4.84
CA ILE A 83 -4.79 0.59 -5.06
C ILE A 83 -6.27 0.23 -5.16
N ARG A 84 -6.61 -0.86 -5.85
CA ARG A 84 -7.99 -1.35 -5.95
C ARG A 84 -8.57 -1.66 -4.58
N TRP A 85 -7.80 -2.32 -3.71
CA TRP A 85 -8.22 -2.59 -2.33
C TRP A 85 -8.53 -1.29 -1.57
N VAL A 86 -7.67 -0.26 -1.70
CA VAL A 86 -7.92 1.05 -1.07
C VAL A 86 -9.18 1.73 -1.63
N LEU A 87 -9.39 1.68 -2.95
CA LEU A 87 -10.56 2.27 -3.62
C LEU A 87 -11.86 1.50 -3.36
N ASP A 88 -11.80 0.25 -2.89
CA ASP A 88 -12.99 -0.56 -2.56
C ASP A 88 -13.67 -0.14 -1.25
N HIS A 89 -12.99 0.68 -0.43
CA HIS A 89 -13.61 1.28 0.74
C HIS A 89 -14.58 2.38 0.33
N ASP A 90 -15.84 2.24 0.74
CA ASP A 90 -16.93 3.16 0.41
C ASP A 90 -16.67 4.61 0.82
N TYR A 91 -15.84 4.84 1.84
CA TYR A 91 -15.45 6.17 2.32
C TYR A 91 -14.22 6.76 1.61
N VAL A 92 -13.57 6.04 0.68
CA VAL A 92 -12.46 6.55 -0.14
C VAL A 92 -13.00 7.02 -1.49
N GLY A 93 -12.68 8.27 -1.86
CA GLY A 93 -13.11 8.87 -3.12
C GLY A 93 -12.05 8.80 -4.21
N ALA A 94 -10.77 8.92 -3.82
CA ALA A 94 -9.65 8.87 -4.75
C ALA A 94 -8.33 8.50 -4.05
N VAL A 95 -7.40 7.96 -4.84
CA VAL A 95 -6.03 7.64 -4.44
C VAL A 95 -5.05 8.53 -5.20
N ILE A 96 -4.17 9.22 -4.49
CA ILE A 96 -3.07 9.99 -5.08
C ILE A 96 -1.92 9.03 -5.37
N VAL A 97 -1.56 8.90 -6.65
CA VAL A 97 -0.38 8.15 -7.09
C VAL A 97 0.73 9.12 -7.49
N GLY A 98 1.87 9.01 -6.82
CA GLY A 98 3.05 9.80 -7.18
C GLY A 98 3.68 9.29 -8.47
N ALA A 99 3.91 10.18 -9.43
CA ALA A 99 4.65 9.90 -10.66
C ALA A 99 5.82 10.88 -10.78
N ARG A 100 6.96 10.42 -11.29
CA ARG A 100 8.07 11.29 -11.68
C ARG A 100 8.15 11.33 -13.19
N MET A 101 7.89 12.51 -13.78
CA MET A 101 7.87 12.65 -15.23
C MET A 101 9.21 12.24 -15.85
N GLY A 102 9.17 11.41 -16.88
CA GLY A 102 10.33 10.80 -17.53
C GLY A 102 11.06 9.67 -16.77
N ILE A 103 10.61 9.30 -15.56
CA ILE A 103 11.24 8.23 -14.75
C ILE A 103 10.23 7.14 -14.34
N SER A 104 9.01 7.55 -13.98
CA SER A 104 7.96 6.66 -13.47
C SER A 104 6.58 7.21 -13.85
N GLU A 105 6.34 7.32 -15.15
CA GLU A 105 5.01 7.59 -15.70
C GLU A 105 4.33 6.27 -16.01
N HIS A 106 3.45 5.85 -15.11
CA HIS A 106 2.66 4.61 -15.24
C HIS A 106 1.18 4.93 -15.42
N THR A 107 0.85 6.00 -16.15
CA THR A 107 -0.52 6.53 -16.24
C THR A 107 -1.52 5.49 -16.74
N GLU A 108 -1.22 4.81 -17.85
CA GLU A 108 -2.09 3.75 -18.39
C GLU A 108 -2.19 2.56 -17.43
N GLU A 109 -1.08 2.15 -16.82
CA GLU A 109 -1.06 1.06 -15.86
C GLU A 109 -1.89 1.39 -14.62
N ASN A 110 -1.79 2.62 -14.10
CA ASN A 110 -2.56 3.09 -12.95
C ASN A 110 -4.07 3.10 -13.23
N LEU A 111 -4.50 3.32 -14.48
CA LEU A 111 -5.92 3.29 -14.83
C LEU A 111 -6.53 1.87 -14.80
N LYS A 112 -5.71 0.82 -14.90
CA LYS A 112 -6.19 -0.57 -14.80
C LYS A 112 -6.82 -0.90 -13.45
N VAL A 113 -6.65 -0.07 -12.42
CA VAL A 113 -7.40 -0.22 -11.14
C VAL A 113 -8.91 -0.16 -11.30
N PHE A 114 -9.40 0.38 -12.42
CA PHE A 114 -10.83 0.46 -12.72
C PHE A 114 -11.33 -0.68 -13.61
N SER A 115 -10.45 -1.54 -14.14
CA SER A 115 -10.83 -2.63 -15.05
C SER A 115 -11.23 -3.92 -14.33
N PHE A 116 -11.15 -3.97 -12.99
CA PHE A 116 -11.49 -5.15 -12.21
C PHE A 116 -12.09 -4.79 -10.84
N LYS A 117 -12.62 -5.80 -10.15
CA LYS A 117 -13.12 -5.72 -8.79
C LYS A 117 -12.62 -6.93 -8.01
N LEU A 118 -12.19 -6.71 -6.77
CA LEU A 118 -11.82 -7.77 -5.86
C LEU A 118 -13.07 -8.51 -5.43
N ASP A 119 -13.08 -9.83 -5.61
CA ASP A 119 -14.14 -10.66 -5.06
C ASP A 119 -13.92 -10.99 -3.59
N GLN A 120 -14.80 -11.82 -3.03
CA GLN A 120 -14.76 -12.16 -1.61
C GLN A 120 -13.56 -13.05 -1.25
N GLU A 121 -13.09 -13.89 -2.17
CA GLU A 121 -11.93 -14.74 -1.98
C GLU A 121 -10.65 -13.89 -1.98
N ASP A 122 -10.53 -12.95 -2.93
CA ASP A 122 -9.41 -12.01 -2.98
C ASP A 122 -9.30 -11.19 -1.68
N LYS A 123 -10.44 -10.71 -1.17
CA LYS A 123 -10.49 -9.96 0.09
C LYS A 123 -10.07 -10.83 1.27
N ALA A 124 -10.57 -12.08 1.33
CA ALA A 124 -10.19 -13.02 2.39
C ALA A 124 -8.69 -13.35 2.38
N LEU A 125 -8.06 -13.46 1.21
CA LEU A 125 -6.61 -13.67 1.10
C LEU A 125 -5.82 -12.49 1.67
N ILE A 126 -6.23 -11.25 1.36
CA ILE A 126 -5.60 -10.04 1.91
C ILE A 126 -5.81 -10.00 3.42
N ASP A 127 -7.05 -10.18 3.89
CA ASP A 127 -7.42 -10.15 5.31
C ASP A 127 -6.66 -11.20 6.12
N GLY A 128 -6.38 -12.38 5.55
CA GLY A 128 -5.56 -13.42 6.18
C GLY A 128 -4.13 -12.97 6.50
N VAL A 129 -3.54 -12.10 5.68
CA VAL A 129 -2.23 -11.49 5.96
C VAL A 129 -2.38 -10.34 6.95
N LEU A 130 -3.38 -9.47 6.76
CA LEU A 130 -3.63 -8.34 7.66
C LEU A 130 -3.91 -8.80 9.10
N GLY A 131 -4.58 -9.94 9.30
CA GLY A 131 -4.84 -10.53 10.62
C GLY A 131 -3.60 -11.00 11.38
N ARG A 132 -2.46 -11.14 10.70
CA ARG A 132 -1.15 -11.47 11.30
C ARG A 132 -0.30 -10.22 11.57
N SER A 133 -0.78 -9.04 11.18
CA SER A 133 -0.06 -7.77 11.31
C SER A 133 -0.49 -7.01 12.57
N ASN A 134 0.33 -6.05 12.99
CA ASN A 134 0.04 -5.11 14.08
C ASN A 134 -0.71 -3.86 13.59
N ALA A 135 -1.50 -3.97 12.51
CA ALA A 135 -2.09 -2.80 11.83
C ALA A 135 -2.94 -1.91 12.75
N ARG A 136 -3.54 -2.47 13.81
CA ARG A 136 -4.36 -1.71 14.77
C ARG A 136 -3.51 -0.91 15.73
N GLU A 137 -2.32 -1.42 16.03
CA GLU A 137 -1.37 -0.88 17.00
C GLU A 137 -0.34 0.04 16.35
N VAL A 138 -0.18 0.03 15.01
CA VAL A 138 0.77 0.90 14.28
C VAL A 138 0.62 2.37 14.66
N PHE A 139 -0.62 2.86 14.77
CA PHE A 139 -0.86 4.26 15.14
C PHE A 139 -0.44 4.54 16.59
N GLU A 140 -0.63 3.61 17.51
CA GLU A 140 -0.20 3.77 18.90
C GLU A 140 1.33 3.71 19.02
N ALA A 141 1.98 2.82 18.26
CA ALA A 141 3.42 2.61 18.29
C ALA A 141 4.20 3.76 17.62
N MET A 142 3.69 4.29 16.51
CA MET A 142 4.38 5.32 15.72
C MET A 142 3.80 6.72 15.89
N GLY A 143 2.56 6.88 16.40
CA GLY A 143 1.81 8.13 16.40
C GLY A 143 1.38 8.58 15.00
N ASP A 144 1.06 9.87 14.83
CA ASP A 144 0.44 10.42 13.62
C ASP A 144 1.40 10.81 12.49
N CYS A 145 2.70 10.88 12.80
CA CYS A 145 3.77 11.24 11.89
C CYS A 145 4.93 10.23 11.97
N GLY A 146 5.66 10.07 10.86
CA GLY A 146 6.90 9.30 10.86
C GLY A 146 7.97 9.99 11.70
N ALA A 147 8.93 9.22 12.22
CA ALA A 147 9.97 9.73 13.11
C ALA A 147 10.77 10.89 12.48
N GLU A 148 10.83 10.97 11.15
CA GLU A 148 11.52 12.02 10.40
C GLU A 148 10.98 13.45 10.59
N TYR A 149 9.79 13.61 11.18
CA TYR A 149 9.17 14.92 11.46
C TYR A 149 9.11 15.27 12.94
N ARG A 150 9.75 14.48 13.82
CA ARG A 150 9.76 14.69 15.27
C ARG A 150 11.02 15.37 15.81
N GLU A 151 11.97 15.70 14.93
CA GLU A 151 13.20 16.43 15.25
C GLU A 151 13.17 17.87 14.73
#